data_AF-A0A934F4U8-F1
#
_entry.id   AF-A0A934F4U8-F1
#
_cell.length_a   1.000
_cell.length_b   1.000
_cell.length_c   1.000
_cell.angle_alpha   90.00
_cell.angle_beta   90.00
_cell.angle_gamma   90.00
#
_symmetry.space_group_name_H-M   'P 1'
#
loop_
_entity.id
_entity.type
_entity.pdbx_description
1 polymer ?
#
loop_
_entity_poly.entity_id
_entity_poly.type
_entity_poly.pdbx_seq_one_letter_code
_entity_poly.pdbx_strand_id
1 'polypeptide(L)'
;MASAFFGKGQFSADTLEVRDGRYILRQTLAGPYFQPLSKDQIAGGEHVRMAPNGTLAADSKARRQQSNIQHLEAVVTVTEAAGRFTLEFSLDGTSGVPVAIELAFRHGGKLQGVEPVPGVADAYLLRGGTGRYVAGGDTIEFGPGWAEHTYTQLRGALPKWDGQSVYLTGLTPFRATVRVG
;
A
#
# COMPACT_ATOMS: atom_id res chain seq x y z
N MET A 1 2.91 6.93 -17.14
CA MET A 1 1.60 7.07 -16.47
C MET A 1 1.07 5.68 -16.14
N ALA A 2 1.32 5.20 -14.93
CA ALA A 2 0.77 3.96 -14.38
C ALA A 2 0.01 4.31 -13.08
N SER A 3 -0.92 5.26 -13.16
CA SER A 3 -1.66 5.72 -11.98
C SER A 3 -2.64 4.64 -11.52
N ALA A 4 -2.32 4.02 -10.39
CA ALA A 4 -3.22 3.24 -9.52
C ALA A 4 -3.94 2.01 -10.12
N PHE A 5 -3.42 1.37 -11.18
CA PHE A 5 -4.09 0.22 -11.81
C PHE A 5 -4.08 -1.06 -10.96
N PHE A 6 -3.29 -1.14 -9.89
CA PHE A 6 -3.14 -2.41 -9.19
C PHE A 6 -4.38 -2.86 -8.43
N GLY A 7 -5.22 -1.96 -7.88
CA GLY A 7 -6.39 -2.35 -7.07
C GLY A 7 -6.08 -3.33 -5.93
N LYS A 8 -4.80 -3.62 -5.70
CA LYS A 8 -4.18 -4.51 -4.74
C LYS A 8 -3.31 -3.58 -3.89
N GLY A 9 -3.96 -2.80 -3.02
CA GLY A 9 -3.40 -1.57 -2.46
C GLY A 9 -2.97 -1.68 -1.01
N GLN A 10 -3.29 -2.78 -0.32
CA GLN A 10 -2.89 -3.01 1.06
C GLN A 10 -1.65 -3.90 1.12
N PHE A 11 -0.62 -3.42 1.83
CA PHE A 11 0.47 -4.29 2.24
C PHE A 11 -0.03 -5.31 3.26
N SER A 12 0.14 -6.59 2.92
CA SER A 12 -0.07 -7.75 3.77
C SER A 12 1.01 -8.73 3.39
N ALA A 13 1.90 -9.04 4.33
CA ALA A 13 3.09 -9.82 4.04
C ALA A 13 2.73 -11.25 3.64
N ASP A 14 3.28 -11.70 2.52
CA ASP A 14 3.24 -13.11 2.09
C ASP A 14 4.20 -13.95 2.93
N THR A 15 5.32 -13.35 3.37
CA THR A 15 6.34 -14.01 4.18
C THR A 15 6.87 -13.10 5.29
N LEU A 16 7.28 -13.73 6.39
CA LEU A 16 8.05 -13.13 7.47
C LEU A 16 9.33 -13.96 7.70
N GLU A 17 10.49 -13.32 7.60
CA GLU A 17 11.78 -13.90 7.98
C GLU A 17 12.33 -13.16 9.21
N VAL A 18 12.90 -13.90 10.16
CA VAL A 18 13.61 -13.32 11.31
C VAL A 18 15.09 -13.65 11.18
N ARG A 19 15.92 -12.60 11.09
CA ARG A 19 17.36 -12.75 10.87
C ARG A 19 18.14 -11.64 11.57
N ASP A 20 19.13 -12.02 12.38
CA ASP A 20 20.04 -11.09 13.05
C ASP A 20 19.32 -9.96 13.81
N GLY A 21 18.22 -10.30 14.51
CA GLY A 21 17.39 -9.35 15.26
C GLY A 21 16.45 -8.48 14.40
N ARG A 22 16.33 -8.77 13.10
CA ARG A 22 15.45 -8.06 12.16
C ARG A 22 14.27 -8.92 11.76
N TYR A 23 13.12 -8.27 11.58
CA TYR A 23 11.91 -8.87 11.01
C TYR A 23 11.74 -8.36 9.59
N ILE A 24 11.84 -9.26 8.61
CA ILE A 24 11.80 -8.93 7.18
C ILE A 24 10.48 -9.44 6.63
N LEU A 25 9.56 -8.52 6.32
CA LEU A 25 8.26 -8.80 5.74
C LEU A 25 8.32 -8.54 4.23
N ARG A 26 7.82 -9.48 3.43
CA ARG A 26 7.79 -9.35 1.97
C ARG A 26 6.39 -9.55 1.42
N GLN A 27 6.04 -8.77 0.40
CA GLN A 27 4.85 -8.96 -0.41
C GLN A 27 5.23 -8.87 -1.90
N THR A 28 4.66 -9.74 -2.73
CA THR A 28 4.79 -9.67 -4.19
C THR A 28 3.41 -9.62 -4.85
N LEU A 29 3.18 -8.60 -5.66
CA LEU A 29 1.93 -8.41 -6.40
C LEU A 29 2.20 -8.41 -7.91
N ALA A 30 1.27 -9.01 -8.65
CA ALA A 30 1.21 -8.92 -10.11
C ALA A 30 -0.18 -8.46 -10.55
N GLY A 31 -0.22 -7.49 -11.45
CA GLY A 31 -1.44 -6.93 -12.03
C GLY A 31 -1.41 -7.03 -13.55
N PRO A 32 -1.98 -8.09 -14.15
CA PRO A 32 -2.04 -8.23 -15.60
C PRO A 32 -3.22 -7.46 -16.20
N TYR A 33 -3.07 -7.06 -17.47
CA TYR A 33 -4.19 -6.71 -18.32
C TYR A 33 -4.76 -8.00 -18.94
N PHE A 34 -6.06 -8.22 -18.80
CA PHE A 34 -6.75 -9.36 -19.42
C PHE A 34 -7.27 -8.93 -20.79
N GLN A 35 -6.65 -9.45 -21.85
CA GLN A 35 -7.03 -9.17 -23.23
C GLN A 35 -8.45 -9.65 -23.55
N PRO A 36 -9.10 -9.10 -24.59
CA PRO A 36 -10.33 -9.68 -25.11
C PRO A 36 -10.16 -11.15 -25.49
N LEU A 37 -11.28 -11.89 -25.55
CA LEU A 37 -11.27 -13.23 -26.12
C LEU A 37 -10.89 -13.17 -27.61
N SER A 38 -10.18 -14.18 -28.09
CA SER A 38 -9.88 -14.31 -29.51
C SER A 38 -11.15 -14.58 -30.33
N LYS A 39 -11.08 -14.38 -31.65
CA LYS A 39 -12.19 -14.69 -32.57
C LYS A 39 -12.64 -16.14 -32.45
N ASP A 40 -11.70 -17.08 -32.35
CA ASP A 40 -12.00 -18.51 -32.22
C ASP A 40 -12.67 -18.84 -30.88
N GLN A 41 -12.23 -18.19 -29.79
CA GLN A 41 -12.84 -18.36 -28.47
C GLN A 41 -14.27 -17.81 -28.40
N ILE A 42 -14.55 -16.75 -29.16
CA ILE A 42 -15.90 -16.20 -29.33
C ILE A 42 -16.75 -17.15 -30.18
N ALA A 43 -16.25 -17.58 -31.33
CA ALA A 43 -16.94 -18.51 -32.23
C ALA A 43 -17.30 -19.83 -31.54
N GLY A 44 -16.47 -20.31 -30.60
CA GLY A 44 -16.74 -21.50 -29.80
C GLY A 44 -17.89 -21.36 -28.78
N GLY A 45 -18.49 -20.18 -28.59
CA GLY A 45 -19.75 -20.00 -27.84
C GLY A 45 -19.68 -20.19 -26.31
N GLU A 46 -18.60 -20.74 -25.76
CA GLU A 46 -18.48 -21.04 -24.33
C GLU A 46 -18.65 -19.80 -23.42
N HIS A 47 -18.29 -18.61 -23.91
CA HIS A 47 -18.39 -17.37 -23.13
C HIS A 47 -19.83 -16.85 -22.92
N VAL A 48 -20.80 -17.38 -23.66
CA VAL A 48 -22.24 -17.10 -23.50
C VAL A 48 -23.00 -18.28 -22.89
N ARG A 49 -22.29 -19.35 -22.51
CA ARG A 49 -22.90 -20.54 -21.93
C ARG A 49 -23.42 -20.23 -20.53
N MET A 50 -24.68 -20.59 -20.29
CA MET A 50 -25.31 -20.47 -18.98
C MET A 50 -25.11 -21.75 -18.17
N ALA A 51 -24.75 -21.60 -16.91
CA ALA A 51 -24.79 -22.66 -15.91
C ALA A 51 -26.26 -23.00 -15.55
N PRO A 52 -26.54 -24.20 -14.98
CA PRO A 52 -27.91 -24.64 -14.68
C PRO A 52 -28.70 -23.69 -13.76
N ASN A 53 -28.01 -22.88 -12.96
CA ASN A 53 -28.58 -21.85 -12.10
C ASN A 53 -28.89 -20.52 -12.82
N GLY A 54 -28.74 -20.45 -14.15
CA GLY A 54 -29.00 -19.26 -14.95
C GLY A 54 -27.92 -18.18 -14.88
N THR A 55 -26.71 -18.49 -14.38
CA THR A 55 -25.58 -17.55 -14.42
C THR A 55 -24.63 -17.88 -15.58
N LEU A 56 -23.99 -16.88 -16.18
CA LEU A 56 -22.91 -17.12 -17.14
C LEU A 56 -21.81 -17.98 -16.51
N ALA A 57 -21.28 -18.93 -17.27
CA ALA A 57 -20.16 -19.77 -16.82
C ALA A 57 -18.96 -18.88 -16.41
N ALA A 58 -18.41 -19.12 -15.22
CA ALA A 58 -17.54 -18.17 -14.52
C ALA A 58 -16.08 -18.09 -15.03
N ASP A 59 -15.75 -18.69 -16.19
CA ASP A 59 -14.36 -18.90 -16.60
C ASP A 59 -13.81 -17.86 -17.60
N SER A 60 -14.61 -16.85 -17.99
CA SER A 60 -14.23 -15.87 -19.02
C SER A 60 -12.89 -15.19 -18.74
N LYS A 61 -12.53 -14.96 -17.47
CA LYS A 61 -11.26 -14.34 -17.08
C LYS A 61 -10.06 -15.28 -17.26
N ALA A 62 -10.22 -16.57 -16.93
CA ALA A 62 -9.16 -17.58 -17.05
C ALA A 62 -8.80 -17.86 -18.52
N ARG A 63 -9.75 -17.64 -19.44
CA ARG A 63 -9.59 -17.86 -20.87
C ARG A 63 -8.93 -16.70 -21.61
N ARG A 64 -8.78 -15.54 -20.97
CA ARG A 64 -8.20 -14.34 -21.58
C ARG A 64 -6.69 -14.35 -21.45
N GLN A 65 -6.02 -14.05 -22.55
CA GLN A 65 -4.58 -13.84 -22.56
C GLN A 65 -4.23 -12.67 -21.61
N GLN A 66 -3.17 -12.84 -20.83
CA GLN A 66 -2.62 -11.76 -20.02
C GLN A 66 -1.54 -11.01 -20.81
N SER A 67 -1.52 -9.69 -20.69
CA SER A 67 -0.44 -8.85 -21.22
C SER A 67 -0.14 -7.69 -20.26
N ASN A 68 0.91 -6.92 -20.57
CA ASN A 68 1.27 -5.69 -19.85
C ASN A 68 1.35 -5.90 -18.33
N ILE A 69 1.87 -7.05 -17.90
CA ILE A 69 1.89 -7.45 -16.51
C ILE A 69 2.74 -6.46 -15.73
N GLN A 70 2.11 -5.81 -14.75
CA GLN A 70 2.76 -4.90 -13.83
C GLN A 70 3.13 -5.68 -12.57
N HIS A 71 4.27 -5.36 -11.98
CA HIS A 71 4.81 -6.05 -10.81
C HIS A 71 5.09 -5.05 -9.69
N LEU A 72 4.88 -5.47 -8.45
CA LEU A 72 5.31 -4.72 -7.27
C LEU A 72 5.89 -5.71 -6.27
N GLU A 73 7.11 -5.45 -5.83
CA GLU A 73 7.70 -6.10 -4.68
C GLU A 73 7.83 -5.06 -3.57
N ALA A 74 7.32 -5.39 -2.38
CA ALA A 74 7.48 -4.58 -1.19
C ALA A 74 8.20 -5.39 -0.11
N VAL A 75 9.27 -4.82 0.43
CA VAL A 75 10.01 -5.35 1.58
C VAL A 75 9.97 -4.31 2.68
N VAL A 76 9.53 -4.73 3.87
CA VAL A 76 9.58 -3.92 5.08
C VAL A 76 10.45 -4.63 6.10
N THR A 77 11.58 -4.03 6.47
CA THR A 77 12.45 -4.53 7.52
C THR A 77 12.20 -3.73 8.79
N VAL A 78 11.88 -4.42 9.88
CA VAL A 78 11.66 -3.83 11.20
C VAL A 78 12.77 -4.27 12.13
N THR A 79 13.41 -3.31 12.78
CA THR A 79 14.39 -3.53 13.85
C THR A 79 13.96 -2.75 15.08
N GLU A 80 14.11 -3.33 16.26
CA GLU A 80 13.86 -2.66 17.55
C GLU A 80 15.16 -2.57 18.34
N ALA A 81 15.39 -1.42 18.96
CA ALA A 81 16.48 -1.19 19.90
C ALA A 81 16.07 -0.19 20.98
N ALA A 82 16.08 -0.63 22.24
CA ALA A 82 15.82 0.20 23.42
C ALA A 82 14.48 0.97 23.36
N GLY A 83 13.42 0.30 22.92
CA GLY A 83 12.07 0.85 22.78
C GLY A 83 11.84 1.65 21.50
N ARG A 84 12.85 1.76 20.62
CA ARG A 84 12.75 2.49 19.35
C ARG A 84 12.76 1.54 18.17
N PHE A 85 11.83 1.76 17.26
CA PHE A 85 11.69 0.99 16.03
C PHE A 85 12.33 1.73 14.86
N THR A 86 13.05 1.00 14.02
CA THR A 86 13.48 1.44 12.70
C THR A 86 12.77 0.57 11.66
N LEU A 87 12.00 1.22 10.78
CA LEU A 87 11.29 0.60 9.68
C LEU A 87 11.95 1.02 8.37
N GLU A 88 12.46 0.06 7.61
CA GLU A 88 13.08 0.28 6.31
C GLU A 88 12.15 -0.27 5.23
N PHE A 89 11.76 0.58 4.29
CA PHE A 89 10.84 0.27 3.21
C PHE A 89 11.61 0.22 1.88
N SER A 90 11.47 -0.88 1.15
CA SER A 90 11.97 -1.05 -0.21
C SER A 90 10.84 -1.51 -1.11
N LEU A 91 10.42 -0.66 -2.04
CA LEU A 91 9.39 -1.01 -3.02
C LEU A 91 9.94 -0.86 -4.43
N ASP A 92 9.82 -1.93 -5.22
CA ASP A 92 10.38 -2.07 -6.57
C ASP A 92 9.39 -2.72 -7.54
N GLY A 93 9.72 -2.69 -8.84
CA GLY A 93 8.89 -3.24 -9.91
C GLY A 93 8.46 -2.15 -10.89
N THR A 94 7.16 -2.05 -11.15
CA THR A 94 6.58 -1.01 -12.01
C THR A 94 6.90 0.37 -11.44
N SER A 95 7.46 1.26 -12.27
CA SER A 95 7.80 2.63 -11.88
C SER A 95 6.57 3.55 -11.85
N GLY A 96 6.58 4.51 -10.93
CA GLY A 96 5.56 5.54 -10.80
C GLY A 96 4.28 5.08 -10.10
N VAL A 97 4.33 3.97 -9.35
CA VAL A 97 3.19 3.49 -8.56
C VAL A 97 3.15 4.29 -7.25
N PRO A 98 2.01 4.93 -6.91
CA PRO A 98 1.84 5.62 -5.63
C PRO A 98 1.99 4.70 -4.43
N VAL A 99 2.73 5.18 -3.43
CA VAL A 99 2.97 4.54 -2.14
C VAL A 99 2.50 5.48 -1.04
N ALA A 100 1.76 4.95 -0.07
CA ALA A 100 1.38 5.66 1.14
C ALA A 100 1.67 4.78 2.36
N ILE A 101 2.51 5.28 3.27
CA ILE A 101 2.78 4.68 4.57
C ILE A 101 1.93 5.42 5.58
N GLU A 102 1.03 4.71 6.27
CA GLU A 102 0.17 5.26 7.31
C GLU A 102 0.73 4.96 8.70
N LEU A 103 1.03 6.01 9.46
CA LEU A 103 1.26 5.93 10.90
C LEU A 103 -0.05 6.27 11.60
N ALA A 104 -0.67 5.23 12.19
CA ALA A 104 -1.98 5.33 12.84
C ALA A 104 -1.84 5.62 14.34
N PHE A 105 -2.45 6.70 14.79
CA PHE A 105 -2.47 7.14 16.18
C PHE A 105 -3.90 7.18 16.72
N ARG A 106 -4.05 6.96 18.03
CA ARG A 106 -5.35 6.96 18.70
C ARG A 106 -5.95 8.37 18.74
N HIS A 107 -7.26 8.43 18.97
CA HIS A 107 -7.94 9.66 19.37
C HIS A 107 -7.40 10.21 20.70
N GLY A 108 -7.58 11.51 20.93
CA GLY A 108 -7.28 12.17 22.21
C GLY A 108 -5.82 12.65 22.40
N GLY A 109 -4.88 12.25 21.54
CA GLY A 109 -3.55 12.85 21.50
C GLY A 109 -3.46 14.06 20.56
N LYS A 110 -2.31 14.74 20.56
CA LYS A 110 -2.02 15.89 19.72
C LYS A 110 -0.82 15.62 18.83
N LEU A 111 -0.99 15.81 17.52
CA LEU A 111 0.09 15.76 16.55
C LEU A 111 0.80 17.12 16.43
N GLN A 112 2.11 17.07 16.23
CA GLN A 112 2.98 18.23 16.01
C GLN A 112 3.93 17.93 14.83
N GLY A 113 4.34 18.97 14.10
CA GLY A 113 5.27 18.84 12.98
C GLY A 113 4.66 18.19 11.73
N VAL A 114 3.33 18.15 11.63
CA VAL A 114 2.59 17.55 10.50
C VAL A 114 1.63 18.56 9.88
N GLU A 115 1.28 18.35 8.61
CA GLU A 115 0.37 19.22 7.85
C GLU A 115 -0.95 18.51 7.57
N PRO A 116 -2.13 19.13 7.79
CA PRO A 116 -3.41 18.48 7.51
C PRO A 116 -3.60 18.21 6.00
N VAL A 117 -4.25 17.10 5.67
CA VAL A 117 -4.64 16.76 4.31
C VAL A 117 -6.01 17.39 4.02
N PRO A 118 -6.14 18.30 3.04
CA PRO A 118 -7.42 18.92 2.72
C PRO A 118 -8.49 17.90 2.36
N GLY A 119 -9.67 18.03 2.96
CA GLY A 119 -10.83 17.18 2.65
C GLY A 119 -10.79 15.77 3.24
N VAL A 120 -9.78 15.43 4.06
CA VAL A 120 -9.72 14.13 4.76
C VAL A 120 -9.58 14.39 6.26
N ALA A 121 -10.61 14.04 7.03
CA ALA A 121 -10.61 14.23 8.47
C ALA A 121 -9.48 13.44 9.14
N ASP A 122 -8.82 14.07 10.10
CA ASP A 122 -7.75 13.49 10.92
C ASP A 122 -6.63 12.80 10.11
N ALA A 123 -6.38 13.30 8.89
CA ALA A 123 -5.27 12.86 8.05
C ALA A 123 -4.25 13.98 7.90
N TYR A 124 -2.97 13.63 8.02
CA TYR A 124 -1.86 14.56 7.98
C TYR A 124 -0.73 14.02 7.12
N LEU A 125 0.09 14.90 6.57
CA LEU A 125 1.33 14.58 5.87
C LEU A 125 2.52 14.99 6.74
N LEU A 126 3.53 14.12 6.82
CA LEU A 126 4.85 14.49 7.32
C LEU A 126 5.76 14.77 6.12
N ARG A 127 5.78 16.03 5.65
CA ARG A 127 6.54 16.40 4.43
C ARG A 127 8.05 16.34 4.60
N GLY A 128 8.53 16.51 5.83
CA GLY A 128 9.95 16.53 6.18
C GLY A 128 10.12 16.63 7.69
N GLY A 129 11.37 16.65 8.16
CA GLY A 129 11.68 16.76 9.59
C GLY A 129 11.13 15.58 10.39
N THR A 130 10.78 15.82 11.65
CA THR A 130 10.19 14.82 12.55
C THR A 130 8.83 15.31 13.02
N GLY A 131 7.91 14.36 13.22
CA GLY A 131 6.63 14.60 13.86
C GLY A 131 6.62 14.06 15.29
N ARG A 132 5.68 14.57 16.09
CA ARG A 132 5.43 14.08 17.45
C ARG A 132 3.96 13.84 17.68
N TYR A 133 3.65 12.78 18.41
CA TYR A 133 2.32 12.50 18.95
C TYR A 133 2.39 12.52 20.47
N VAL A 134 1.64 13.41 21.11
CA VAL A 134 1.61 13.57 22.58
C VAL A 134 0.25 13.15 23.11
N ALA A 135 0.22 12.22 24.06
CA ALA A 135 -1.00 11.77 24.72
C ALA A 135 -0.77 11.65 26.23
N GLY A 136 -1.42 12.50 27.02
CA GLY A 136 -1.15 12.58 28.46
C GLY A 136 0.32 12.98 28.73
N GLY A 137 1.04 12.13 29.47
CA GLY A 137 2.47 12.30 29.74
C GLY A 137 3.41 11.64 28.72
N ASP A 138 2.86 10.88 27.77
CA ASP A 138 3.64 10.09 26.82
C ASP A 138 3.84 10.83 25.49
N THR A 139 5.00 10.61 24.86
CA THR A 139 5.33 11.17 23.55
C THR A 139 5.92 10.08 22.65
N ILE A 140 5.46 10.04 21.40
CA ILE A 140 6.05 9.24 20.33
C ILE A 140 6.65 10.22 19.32
N GLU A 141 7.95 10.10 19.04
CA GLU A 141 8.58 10.80 17.92
C GLU A 141 8.63 9.89 16.70
N PHE A 142 8.47 10.47 15.50
CA PHE A 142 8.52 9.71 14.27
C PHE A 142 9.12 10.50 13.11
N GLY A 143 9.89 9.83 12.24
CA GLY A 143 10.46 10.43 11.03
C GLY A 143 11.80 9.82 10.58
N PRO A 144 12.47 10.41 9.59
CA PRO A 144 12.13 11.68 8.93
C PRO A 144 10.90 11.61 8.03
N GLY A 145 10.31 12.77 7.74
CA GLY A 145 9.23 12.95 6.77
C GLY A 145 9.62 12.84 5.31
N TRP A 146 8.65 12.50 4.47
CA TRP A 146 8.74 12.50 3.01
C TRP A 146 7.34 12.50 2.39
N ALA A 147 7.07 13.43 1.46
CA ALA A 147 5.78 13.47 0.78
C ALA A 147 5.86 14.03 -0.66
N GLU A 148 5.97 13.14 -1.66
CA GLU A 148 5.95 13.52 -3.09
C GLU A 148 4.55 13.79 -3.64
N HIS A 149 3.50 13.29 -2.98
CA HIS A 149 2.12 13.48 -3.40
C HIS A 149 1.17 13.60 -2.19
N THR A 150 -0.13 13.74 -2.44
CA THR A 150 -1.15 13.88 -1.38
C THR A 150 -2.17 12.74 -1.36
N TYR A 151 -1.96 11.69 -2.17
CA TYR A 151 -2.83 10.52 -2.22
C TYR A 151 -2.68 9.66 -0.96
N THR A 152 -3.57 9.85 0.01
CA THR A 152 -3.60 9.09 1.27
C THR A 152 -4.58 7.92 1.27
N GLN A 153 -5.60 7.97 0.42
CA GLN A 153 -6.60 6.90 0.24
C GLN A 153 -6.37 6.21 -1.10
N LEU A 154 -5.46 5.22 -1.11
CA LEU A 154 -5.10 4.49 -2.32
C LEU A 154 -6.13 3.41 -2.66
N ARG A 155 -6.37 3.20 -3.96
CA ARG A 155 -7.31 2.18 -4.43
C ARG A 155 -6.87 0.79 -3.98
N GLY A 156 -7.76 0.08 -3.29
CA GLY A 156 -7.51 -1.28 -2.80
C GLY A 156 -6.72 -1.34 -1.49
N ALA A 157 -6.41 -0.19 -0.88
CA ALA A 157 -6.00 -0.13 0.52
C ALA A 157 -7.21 -0.35 1.43
N LEU A 158 -6.95 -0.70 2.70
CA LEU A 158 -7.99 -0.67 3.72
C LEU A 158 -8.47 0.77 3.95
N PRO A 159 -9.70 0.96 4.48
CA PRO A 159 -10.14 2.27 4.92
C PRO A 159 -9.12 2.89 5.89
N LYS A 160 -8.98 4.22 5.85
CA LYS A 160 -8.21 4.98 6.84
C LYS A 160 -8.51 4.51 8.26
N TRP A 161 -7.49 4.45 9.10
CA TRP A 161 -7.66 4.20 10.52
C TRP A 161 -8.63 5.18 11.19
N ASP A 162 -9.48 4.67 12.09
CA ASP A 162 -10.34 5.48 12.95
C ASP A 162 -9.50 6.12 14.08
N GLY A 163 -8.97 7.31 13.77
CA GLY A 163 -7.99 8.02 14.60
C GLY A 163 -7.25 9.08 13.80
N GLN A 164 -6.12 9.52 14.32
CA GLN A 164 -5.22 10.42 13.61
C GLN A 164 -4.24 9.62 12.77
N SER A 165 -4.14 9.93 11.47
CA SER A 165 -3.25 9.22 10.55
C SER A 165 -2.22 10.18 9.97
N VAL A 166 -0.94 9.87 10.11
CA VAL A 166 0.15 10.62 9.48
C VAL A 166 0.70 9.81 8.33
N TYR A 167 0.80 10.43 7.15
CA TYR A 167 1.23 9.78 5.94
C TYR A 167 2.61 10.24 5.49
N LEU A 168 3.42 9.26 5.08
CA LEU A 168 4.57 9.47 4.20
C LEU A 168 4.20 8.91 2.83
N THR A 169 4.53 9.64 1.76
CA THR A 169 4.07 9.28 0.41
C THR A 169 5.16 9.43 -0.63
N GLY A 170 5.21 8.52 -1.59
CA GLY A 170 6.21 8.52 -2.66
C GLY A 170 5.78 7.71 -3.87
N LEU A 171 6.64 7.62 -4.87
CA LEU A 171 6.43 6.80 -6.06
C LEU A 171 7.47 5.69 -6.14
N THR A 172 7.11 4.53 -6.69
CA THR A 172 8.09 3.46 -6.96
C THR A 172 9.08 3.83 -8.09
N PRO A 173 10.34 3.38 -8.04
CA PRO A 173 10.96 2.68 -6.91
C PRO A 173 11.09 3.60 -5.69
N PHE A 174 10.74 3.06 -4.52
CA PHE A 174 10.66 3.83 -3.29
C PHE A 174 11.59 3.24 -2.24
N ARG A 175 12.31 4.10 -1.54
CA ARG A 175 13.19 3.77 -0.41
C ARG A 175 12.95 4.78 0.70
N ALA A 176 12.64 4.30 1.89
CA ALA A 176 12.52 5.15 3.06
C ALA A 176 12.91 4.41 4.34
N THR A 177 13.43 5.15 5.31
CA THR A 177 13.63 4.66 6.67
C THR A 177 12.87 5.57 7.61
N VAL A 178 11.95 5.01 8.40
CA VAL A 178 11.19 5.73 9.43
C VAL A 178 11.59 5.19 10.79
N ARG A 179 11.98 6.07 11.69
CA ARG A 179 12.23 5.75 13.09
C ARG A 179 11.02 6.16 13.91
N VAL A 180 10.64 5.35 14.89
CA VAL A 180 9.49 5.58 15.76
C VAL A 180 9.84 5.21 17.20
N GLY A 181 9.54 6.08 18.16
CA GLY A 181 9.63 5.82 19.61
C GLY A 181 10.15 6.99 20.41
#